data_AF-A0A4Q7MA13-F1
#
_entry.id   AF-A0A4Q7MA13-F1
#
_cell.length_a   1.000
_cell.length_b   1.000
_cell.length_c   1.000
_cell.angle_alpha   90.00
_cell.angle_beta   90.00
_cell.angle_gamma   90.00
#
_symmetry.space_group_name_H-M   'P 1'
#
loop_
_entity.id
_entity.type
_entity.pdbx_description
1 polymer ?
#
loop_
_entity_poly.entity_id
_entity_poly.type
_entity_poly.pdbx_seq_one_letter_code
_entity_poly.pdbx_strand_id
1 'polypeptide(L)' 'MSDPDPTDPKAADELDAAVDAAERHQRAEEDADADEHVVIRDPETGHVAEEPAP' A
#
# COMPACT_ATOMS: atom_id res chain seq x y z
N MET A 1 -17.72 -6.18 -25.90
CA MET A 1 -17.10 -5.41 -24.81
C MET A 1 -16.29 -4.33 -25.50
N SER A 2 -16.69 -3.07 -25.39
CA SER A 2 -15.85 -1.98 -25.87
C SER A 2 -14.81 -1.75 -24.78
N ASP A 3 -13.54 -1.75 -25.16
CA ASP A 3 -12.50 -1.31 -24.24
C ASP A 3 -12.78 0.15 -23.83
N PRO A 4 -12.65 0.47 -22.54
CA PRO A 4 -12.85 1.85 -22.07
C PRO A 4 -11.87 2.77 -22.80
N ASP A 5 -12.40 3.86 -23.36
CA ASP A 5 -11.59 4.88 -24.03
C ASP A 5 -10.67 5.53 -22.99
N PRO A 6 -9.34 5.40 -23.11
CA PRO A 6 -8.38 5.94 -22.14
C PRO A 6 -8.38 7.47 -22.11
N THR A 7 -9.12 8.13 -23.01
CA THR A 7 -9.26 9.59 -23.05
C THR A 7 -10.59 10.09 -22.46
N ASP A 8 -11.46 9.21 -21.97
CA ASP A 8 -12.68 9.62 -21.26
C ASP A 8 -12.30 10.22 -19.90
N PRO A 9 -12.56 11.52 -19.66
CA PRO A 9 -12.26 12.15 -18.37
C PRO A 9 -13.00 11.48 -17.21
N LYS A 10 -14.14 10.83 -17.45
CA LYS A 10 -14.84 10.06 -16.42
C LYS A 10 -14.10 8.79 -16.00
N ALA A 11 -13.39 8.16 -16.94
CA ALA A 11 -12.57 6.99 -16.63
C ALA A 11 -11.34 7.39 -15.79
N ALA A 12 -10.81 8.61 -15.99
CA ALA A 12 -9.75 9.16 -15.16
C ALA A 12 -10.22 9.42 -13.71
N ASP A 13 -11.40 10.03 -13.54
CA ASP A 13 -11.97 10.27 -12.20
C ASP A 13 -12.28 8.96 -11.44
N GLU A 14 -12.73 7.91 -12.14
CA GLU A 14 -12.98 6.58 -11.55
C GLU A 14 -11.68 5.86 -11.14
N LEU A 15 -10.60 6.02 -11.91
CA LEU A 15 -9.27 5.49 -11.59
C LEU A 15 -8.69 6.15 -10.33
N ASP A 16 -8.79 7.48 -10.21
CA ASP A 16 -8.33 8.22 -9.03
C ASP A 16 -9.06 7.75 -7.77
N ALA A 17 -10.39 7.54 -7.85
CA ALA A 17 -11.17 7.04 -6.72
C ALA A 17 -10.79 5.61 -6.29
N ALA A 18 -10.39 4.76 -7.24
CA ALA A 18 -9.95 3.39 -6.97
C ALA A 18 -8.58 3.36 -6.28
N VAL A 19 -7.65 4.22 -6.71
CA VAL A 19 -6.33 4.40 -6.07
C VAL A 19 -6.51 4.90 -4.64
N ASP A 20 -7.31 5.95 -4.45
CA ASP A 20 -7.65 6.49 -3.14
C ASP A 20 -8.21 5.44 -2.18
N ALA A 21 -9.10 4.59 -2.67
CA ALA A 21 -9.70 3.52 -1.86
C ALA A 21 -8.67 2.45 -1.48
N ALA A 22 -7.79 2.07 -2.41
CA ALA A 22 -6.72 1.11 -2.16
C ALA A 22 -5.69 1.63 -1.15
N GLU A 23 -5.34 2.92 -1.21
CA GLU A 23 -4.43 3.53 -0.24
C GLU A 23 -5.04 3.66 1.16
N ARG A 24 -6.34 3.93 1.25
CA ARG A 24 -7.04 3.97 2.56
C ARG A 24 -7.16 2.60 3.18
N HIS A 25 -7.39 1.56 2.37
CA HIS A 25 -7.46 0.18 2.85
C HIS A 25 -6.13 -0.29 3.42
N GLN A 26 -5.02 -0.05 2.69
CA GLN A 26 -3.68 -0.43 3.14
C GLN A 26 -3.33 0.25 4.47
N ARG A 27 -3.58 1.56 4.59
CA ARG A 27 -3.37 2.29 5.86
C ARG A 27 -4.21 1.75 7.02
N ALA A 28 -5.45 1.35 6.75
CA ALA A 28 -6.31 0.78 7.79
C ALA A 28 -5.83 -0.60 8.26
N GLU A 29 -5.16 -1.36 7.40
CA GLU A 29 -4.55 -2.65 7.75
C GLU A 29 -3.24 -2.45 8.53
N GLU A 30 -2.39 -1.50 8.11
CA GLU A 30 -1.18 -1.08 8.84
C GLU A 30 -1.53 -0.56 10.25
N ASP A 31 -2.56 0.29 10.37
CA ASP A 31 -3.01 0.83 11.67
C ASP A 31 -3.73 -0.22 12.55
N ALA A 32 -4.19 -1.35 11.98
CA ALA A 32 -5.02 -2.31 12.70
C ALA A 32 -4.23 -3.20 13.67
N ASP A 33 -2.92 -3.36 13.48
CA ASP A 33 -2.07 -4.16 14.34
C ASP A 33 -0.95 -3.33 14.96
N ALA A 34 -1.28 -2.69 16.08
CA ALA A 34 -0.32 -1.91 16.87
C ALA A 34 0.83 -2.76 17.46
N ASP A 35 0.70 -4.09 17.42
CA ASP A 35 1.72 -5.05 17.83
C ASP A 35 2.44 -5.68 16.62
N GLU A 36 2.27 -5.14 15.39
CA GLU A 36 3.00 -5.61 14.22
C GLU A 36 4.51 -5.32 14.38
N HIS A 37 5.32 -6.33 14.11
CA HIS A 37 6.76 -6.25 14.17
C HIS A 37 7.40 -6.72 12.86
N VAL A 38 8.43 -5.99 12.41
CA VAL A 38 9.20 -6.30 11.21
C VAL A 38 10.61 -6.76 11.55
N VAL A 39 11.11 -7.72 10.77
CA VAL A 39 12.47 -8.23 10.91
C VAL A 39 13.40 -7.51 9.94
N ILE A 40 14.32 -6.72 10.48
CA ILE A 40 15.30 -5.95 9.70
C ILE A 40 16.63 -6.72 9.71
N ARG A 41 17.17 -6.95 8.52
CA ARG A 41 18.49 -7.55 8.34
C ARG A 41 19.49 -6.52 7.82
N ASP A 42 20.56 -6.31 8.58
CA ASP A 42 21.71 -5.52 8.15
C ASP A 42 22.41 -6.23 6.98
N PRO A 43 22.50 -5.60 5.80
CA PRO A 43 23.09 -6.21 4.63
C PRO A 43 24.63 -6.32 4.69
N GLU A 44 25.30 -5.51 5.50
CA GLU A 44 26.76 -5.48 5.62
C GLU A 44 27.25 -6.47 6.69
N THR A 45 26.57 -6.53 7.83
CA THR A 45 26.98 -7.38 8.96
C THR A 45 26.18 -8.68 9.05
N GLY A 46 25.03 -8.75 8.39
CA GLY A 46 24.10 -9.87 8.48
C GLY A 46 23.32 -9.92 9.80
N HIS A 47 23.48 -8.91 10.68
CA HIS A 47 22.76 -8.80 11.94
C HIS A 47 21.26 -8.71 11.69
N VAL A 48 20.45 -9.30 12.59
CA VAL A 48 18.99 -9.31 12.49
C VAL A 48 18.40 -8.71 13.77
N ALA A 49 17.48 -7.77 13.63
CA ALA A 49 16.72 -7.17 14.72
C ALA A 49 15.22 -7.15 14.39
N GLU A 50 14.39 -7.15 15.43
CA GLU A 50 12.94 -7.05 15.34
C GLU A 50 12.52 -5.69 15.91
N GLU A 51 11.73 -4.92 15.15
CA GLU A 51 11.30 -3.57 15.51
C GLU A 51 9.80 -3.41 15.20
N PRO A 52 9.06 -2.56 15.91
CA PRO A 52 7.67 -2.26 15.58
C PRO A 52 7.53 -1.78 14.13
N ALA A 53 6.45 -2.18 13.46
CA ALA A 53 6.11 -1.67 12.14
C ALA A 53 5.79 -0.15 12.23
N PRO A 54 6.24 0.66 11.26
CA PRO A 54 6.07 2.12 11.26
C PRO A 54 4.67 2.60 10.90
#